data_AF-A0A7K8VWQ2-F1
#
_entry.id   AF-A0A7K8VWQ2-F1
#
_cell.length_a   1.000
_cell.length_b   1.000
_cell.length_c   1.000
_cell.angle_alpha   90.00
_cell.angle_beta   90.00
_cell.angle_gamma   90.00
#
_symmetry.space_group_name_H-M   'P 1'
#
loop_
_entity.id
_entity.type
_entity.pdbx_description
1 polymer ?
#
loop_
_entity_poly.entity_id
_entity_poly.type
_entity_poly.pdbx_seq_one_letter_code
_entity_poly.pdbx_strand_id
1 'polypeptide(L)'
;ERRFEDTFALGAHGASPRQQRFAQAALSELLGGLGFFHGRSLLRSERQEEPVPGAEATLLTAVPSRSCFPRGFLWDEGFHLLLLGRWAPALARDVLAHWLDLMNADGWIPREQILGDEARAR
;
A
#
# COMPACT_ATOMS: atom_id res chain seq x y z
N GLU A 1 11.15 -10.90 -16.62
CA GLU A 1 12.58 -11.21 -16.46
C GLU A 1 13.48 -10.07 -16.93
N ARG A 2 13.58 -9.76 -18.24
CA ARG A 2 14.44 -8.66 -18.74
C ARG A 2 14.25 -7.32 -17.99
N ARG A 3 13.01 -6.82 -17.89
CA ARG A 3 12.71 -5.58 -17.16
C ARG A 3 13.17 -5.59 -15.70
N PHE A 4 13.09 -6.74 -15.03
CA PHE A 4 13.53 -6.89 -13.63
C PHE A 4 15.04 -6.71 -13.51
N GLU A 5 15.80 -7.37 -14.37
CA GLU A 5 17.26 -7.19 -14.40
C GLU A 5 17.64 -5.77 -14.82
N ASP A 6 16.96 -5.17 -15.80
CA ASP A 6 17.21 -3.77 -16.20
C ASP A 6 16.98 -2.76 -15.06
N THR A 7 16.09 -3.10 -14.11
CA THR A 7 15.71 -2.21 -13.00
C THR A 7 16.62 -2.38 -11.78
N PHE A 8 16.94 -3.62 -11.42
CA PHE A 8 17.64 -3.93 -10.16
C PHE A 8 19.08 -4.43 -10.35
N ALA A 9 19.46 -4.85 -11.56
CA ALA A 9 20.80 -5.29 -11.94
C ALA A 9 21.45 -6.27 -10.94
N LEU A 10 20.66 -7.16 -10.35
CA LEU A 10 21.12 -8.00 -9.24
C LEU A 10 22.21 -8.98 -9.68
N GLY A 11 22.18 -9.45 -10.93
CA GLY A 11 23.23 -10.29 -11.48
C GLY A 11 24.57 -9.57 -11.56
N ALA A 12 24.56 -8.29 -11.99
CA ALA A 12 25.75 -7.45 -12.01
C ALA A 12 26.30 -7.18 -10.59
N HIS A 13 25.44 -7.22 -9.58
CA HIS A 13 25.81 -7.11 -8.16
C HIS A 13 26.17 -8.44 -7.50
N GLY A 14 26.38 -9.51 -8.28
CA GLY A 14 26.85 -10.80 -7.78
C GLY A 14 25.76 -11.70 -7.17
N ALA A 15 24.48 -11.36 -7.34
CA ALA A 15 23.39 -12.22 -6.90
C ALA A 15 23.32 -13.49 -7.77
N SER A 16 23.27 -14.65 -7.12
CA SER A 16 23.08 -15.94 -7.79
C SER A 16 21.70 -16.03 -8.49
N PRO A 17 21.53 -16.91 -9.48
CA PRO A 17 20.23 -17.12 -10.13
C PRO A 17 19.10 -17.47 -9.16
N ARG A 18 19.41 -18.14 -8.03
CA ARG A 18 18.44 -18.45 -6.98
C ARG A 18 18.00 -17.19 -6.23
N GLN A 19 18.93 -16.30 -5.89
CA GLN A 19 18.63 -15.01 -5.24
C GLN A 19 17.83 -14.09 -6.16
N GLN A 20 18.17 -14.04 -7.45
CA GLN A 20 17.43 -13.26 -8.44
C GLN A 20 15.97 -13.73 -8.55
N ARG A 21 15.74 -15.06 -8.65
CA ARG A 21 14.38 -15.63 -8.66
C ARG A 21 13.62 -15.33 -7.37
N PHE A 22 14.28 -15.42 -6.22
CA PHE A 22 13.67 -15.06 -4.94
C PHE A 22 13.26 -13.59 -4.90
N ALA A 23 14.13 -12.67 -5.32
CA ALA A 23 13.84 -11.24 -5.36
C ALA A 23 12.71 -10.92 -6.35
N GLN A 24 12.65 -11.60 -7.49
CA GLN A 24 11.54 -11.48 -8.44
C GLN A 24 10.22 -11.94 -7.82
N ALA A 25 10.22 -13.05 -7.08
CA ALA A 25 9.03 -13.53 -6.38
C ALA A 25 8.59 -12.54 -5.28
N ALA A 26 9.52 -12.01 -4.49
CA ALA A 26 9.23 -11.03 -3.44
C ALA A 26 8.60 -9.73 -4.01
N LEU A 27 9.13 -9.20 -5.10
CA LEU A 27 8.53 -8.06 -5.78
C LEU A 27 7.15 -8.40 -6.36
N SER A 28 7.00 -9.60 -6.92
CA SER A 28 5.72 -10.05 -7.50
C SER A 28 4.63 -10.19 -6.43
N GLU A 29 4.98 -10.67 -5.23
CA GLU A 29 4.05 -10.73 -4.09
C GLU A 29 3.63 -9.32 -3.64
N LEU A 30 4.56 -8.36 -3.55
CA LEU A 30 4.22 -6.96 -3.25
C LEU A 30 3.25 -6.38 -4.28
N LEU A 31 3.53 -6.58 -5.57
CA LEU A 31 2.67 -6.09 -6.66
C LEU A 31 1.29 -6.79 -6.65
N GLY A 32 1.26 -8.08 -6.34
CA GLY A 32 0.03 -8.85 -6.19
C GLY A 32 -0.78 -8.47 -4.93
N GLY A 33 -0.18 -7.72 -4.01
CA GLY A 33 -0.83 -7.12 -2.85
C GLY A 33 -1.44 -5.75 -3.12
N LEU A 34 -1.24 -5.14 -4.30
CA LEU A 34 -1.92 -3.89 -4.65
C LEU A 34 -3.43 -4.11 -4.76
N GLY A 35 -4.20 -3.29 -4.06
CA GLY A 35 -5.65 -3.32 -4.06
C GLY A 35 -6.25 -1.92 -4.24
N PHE A 36 -7.48 -1.89 -4.76
CA PHE A 36 -8.30 -0.69 -4.79
C PHE A 36 -9.47 -0.86 -3.81
N PHE A 37 -9.52 0.01 -2.82
CA PHE A 37 -10.50 -0.01 -1.74
C PHE A 37 -11.43 1.19 -1.87
N HIS A 38 -12.70 1.01 -1.49
CA HIS A 38 -13.72 2.05 -1.53
C HIS A 38 -14.68 1.90 -0.36
N GLY A 39 -14.97 3.00 0.33
CA GLY A 39 -16.01 3.04 1.36
C GLY A 39 -15.77 4.13 2.40
N ARG A 40 -16.38 3.94 3.57
CA ARG A 40 -16.26 4.85 4.70
C ARG A 40 -15.51 4.19 5.85
N SER A 41 -14.51 4.88 6.38
CA SER A 41 -13.85 4.54 7.64
C SER A 41 -14.71 4.99 8.83
N LEU A 42 -14.55 4.31 9.97
CA LEU A 42 -15.08 4.79 11.25
C LEU A 42 -14.02 5.62 11.94
N LEU A 43 -14.35 6.87 12.26
CA LEU A 43 -13.43 7.84 12.84
C LEU A 43 -13.93 8.24 14.22
N ARG A 44 -13.01 8.34 15.18
CA ARG A 44 -13.27 8.87 16.51
C ARG A 44 -12.40 10.09 16.73
N SER A 45 -13.03 11.19 17.16
CA SER A 45 -12.32 12.41 17.57
C SER A 45 -12.31 12.52 19.09
N GLU A 46 -11.44 13.34 19.66
CA GLU A 46 -11.43 13.59 21.12
C GLU A 46 -12.76 14.16 21.65
N ARG A 47 -13.54 14.79 20.77
CA ARG A 47 -14.82 15.44 21.10
C ARG A 47 -16.02 14.49 21.04
N GLN A 48 -15.85 13.27 20.53
CA GLN A 48 -16.92 12.29 20.36
C GLN A 48 -16.49 10.94 20.92
N GLU A 49 -17.34 10.37 21.78
CA GLU A 49 -17.05 9.10 22.41
C GLU A 49 -17.24 7.92 21.45
N GLU A 50 -18.29 7.98 20.63
CA GLU A 50 -18.62 6.95 19.65
C GLU A 50 -17.96 7.21 18.28
N PRO A 51 -17.45 6.17 17.60
CA PRO A 51 -16.98 6.29 16.23
C PRO A 51 -18.10 6.64 15.26
N VAL A 52 -17.86 7.61 14.38
CA VAL A 52 -18.80 8.01 13.33
C VAL A 52 -18.26 7.69 11.95
N PRO A 53 -19.12 7.40 10.95
CA PRO A 53 -18.68 7.26 9.58
C PRO A 53 -18.02 8.54 9.08
N GLY A 54 -16.81 8.41 8.55
CA GLY A 54 -16.12 9.48 7.83
C GLY A 54 -16.70 9.72 6.44
N ALA A 55 -16.02 10.60 5.69
CA ALA A 55 -16.30 10.80 4.28
C ALA A 55 -16.07 9.50 3.48
N GLU A 56 -16.76 9.40 2.37
CA GLU A 56 -16.55 8.34 1.39
C GLU A 56 -15.22 8.58 0.67
N ALA A 57 -14.40 7.54 0.59
CA ALA A 57 -13.04 7.63 0.10
C ALA A 57 -12.63 6.38 -0.68
N THR A 58 -11.60 6.55 -1.50
CA THR A 58 -10.95 5.47 -2.24
C THR A 58 -9.47 5.41 -1.90
N LEU A 59 -8.89 4.22 -2.02
CA LEU A 59 -7.47 4.04 -1.77
C LEU A 59 -6.90 2.97 -2.71
N LEU A 60 -5.92 3.35 -3.52
CA LEU A 60 -5.04 2.44 -4.24
C LEU A 60 -3.77 2.27 -3.40
N THR A 61 -3.51 1.07 -2.90
CA THR A 61 -2.40 0.82 -1.96
C THR A 61 -1.94 -0.61 -2.00
N ALA A 62 -0.67 -0.87 -1.67
CA ALA A 62 -0.23 -2.21 -1.32
C ALA A 62 -0.75 -2.57 0.09
N VAL A 63 -0.82 -3.87 0.36
CA VAL A 63 -1.22 -4.40 1.67
C VAL A 63 -0.05 -5.17 2.31
N PRO A 64 0.17 -5.08 3.64
CA PRO A 64 1.27 -5.80 4.29
C PRO A 64 1.15 -7.33 4.16
N SER A 65 -0.09 -7.84 4.17
CA SER A 65 -0.37 -9.26 3.98
C SER A 65 -1.78 -9.45 3.45
N ARG A 66 -1.91 -10.15 2.32
CA ARG A 66 -3.21 -10.48 1.72
C ARG A 66 -4.08 -11.37 2.62
N SER A 67 -3.47 -12.14 3.54
CA SER A 67 -4.19 -13.07 4.42
C SER A 67 -4.54 -12.46 5.77
N CYS A 68 -3.63 -11.68 6.35
CA CYS A 68 -3.75 -11.19 7.73
C CYS A 68 -4.12 -9.71 7.81
N PHE A 69 -3.71 -8.91 6.81
CA PHE A 69 -3.85 -7.46 6.82
C PHE A 69 -4.21 -6.93 5.41
N PRO A 70 -5.36 -7.33 4.83
CA PRO A 70 -5.71 -7.00 3.44
C PRO A 70 -6.25 -5.57 3.30
N ARG A 71 -5.50 -4.58 3.80
CA ARG A 71 -5.88 -3.16 3.81
C ARG A 71 -4.66 -2.25 3.91
N GLY A 72 -4.87 -0.95 3.68
CA GLY A 72 -3.81 0.06 3.71
C GLY A 72 -3.34 0.39 5.13
N PHE A 73 -2.03 0.44 5.32
CA PHE A 73 -1.39 0.92 6.54
C PHE A 73 -0.39 2.02 6.18
N LEU A 74 -0.54 3.19 6.81
CA LEU A 74 0.12 4.42 6.39
C LEU A 74 1.65 4.30 6.46
N TRP A 75 2.18 3.71 7.53
CA TRP A 75 3.62 3.60 7.73
C TRP A 75 4.23 2.47 6.88
N ASP A 76 3.54 1.34 6.72
CA ASP A 76 3.96 0.23 5.84
C ASP A 76 4.07 0.70 4.38
N GLU A 77 3.13 1.54 3.91
CA GLU A 77 3.15 2.01 2.51
C GLU A 77 4.41 2.80 2.17
N GLY A 78 4.99 3.50 3.14
CA GLY A 78 6.29 4.16 2.97
C GLY A 78 7.37 3.18 2.51
N PHE A 79 7.40 1.97 3.09
CA PHE A 79 8.34 0.92 2.69
C PHE A 79 7.97 0.26 1.37
N HIS A 80 6.68 0.04 1.10
CA HIS A 80 6.21 -0.49 -0.18
C HIS A 80 6.62 0.43 -1.35
N LEU A 81 6.47 1.75 -1.16
CA LEU A 81 6.80 2.78 -2.15
C LEU A 81 8.29 2.84 -2.48
N LEU A 82 9.19 2.44 -1.58
CA LEU A 82 10.63 2.36 -1.88
C LEU A 82 10.92 1.35 -3.00
N LEU A 83 10.20 0.23 -3.03
CA LEU A 83 10.32 -0.80 -4.06
C LEU A 83 9.49 -0.44 -5.29
N LEU A 84 8.24 -0.03 -5.08
CA LEU A 84 7.33 0.34 -6.16
C LEU A 84 7.86 1.53 -6.97
N GLY A 85 8.45 2.52 -6.29
CA GLY A 85 9.06 3.69 -6.92
C GLY A 85 10.25 3.35 -7.82
N ARG A 86 10.98 2.26 -7.55
CA ARG A 86 12.04 1.75 -8.44
C ARG A 86 11.46 0.99 -9.63
N TRP A 87 10.42 0.19 -9.41
CA TRP A 87 9.83 -0.67 -10.43
C TRP A 87 8.88 0.05 -11.39
N ALA A 88 7.98 0.87 -10.86
CA ALA A 88 6.89 1.53 -11.57
C ALA A 88 6.64 2.94 -10.97
N PRO A 89 7.46 3.94 -11.33
CA PRO A 89 7.39 5.28 -10.73
C PRO A 89 6.03 5.99 -10.90
N ALA A 90 5.32 5.74 -12.01
CA ALA A 90 3.99 6.31 -12.23
C ALA A 90 2.97 5.76 -11.23
N LEU A 91 2.91 4.43 -11.10
CA LEU A 91 2.03 3.75 -10.15
C LEU A 91 2.36 4.13 -8.69
N ALA A 92 3.64 4.31 -8.35
CA ALA A 92 4.03 4.79 -7.03
C ALA A 92 3.50 6.22 -6.74
N ARG A 93 3.45 7.10 -7.75
CA ARG A 93 2.84 8.43 -7.59
C ARG A 93 1.33 8.35 -7.43
N ASP A 94 0.66 7.46 -8.16
CA ASP A 94 -0.79 7.27 -8.05
C ASP A 94 -1.15 6.77 -6.64
N VAL A 95 -0.42 5.76 -6.12
CA VAL A 95 -0.58 5.27 -4.74
C VAL A 95 -0.35 6.40 -3.72
N LEU A 96 0.75 7.16 -3.86
CA LEU A 96 1.04 8.27 -2.94
C LEU A 96 -0.06 9.34 -2.98
N ALA A 97 -0.56 9.69 -4.17
CA ALA A 97 -1.65 10.65 -4.34
C ALA A 97 -2.92 10.18 -3.62
N HIS A 98 -3.32 8.92 -3.80
CA HIS A 98 -4.46 8.35 -3.09
C HIS A 98 -4.30 8.41 -1.56
N TRP A 99 -3.10 8.20 -1.02
CA TRP A 99 -2.87 8.36 0.42
C TRP A 99 -2.98 9.81 0.89
N LEU A 100 -2.51 10.77 0.08
CA LEU A 100 -2.60 12.19 0.39
C LEU A 100 -4.04 12.71 0.30
N ASP A 101 -4.87 12.16 -0.58
CA ASP A 101 -6.30 12.50 -0.71
C ASP A 101 -7.12 12.10 0.53
N LEU A 102 -6.58 11.23 1.40
CA LEU A 102 -7.21 10.84 2.67
C LEU A 102 -6.94 11.83 3.81
N MET A 103 -6.12 12.85 3.57
CA MET A 103 -5.77 13.85 4.58
C MET A 103 -6.96 14.75 4.89
N ASN A 104 -7.29 14.90 6.17
CA ASN A 104 -8.32 15.82 6.61
C ASN A 104 -7.81 17.28 6.66
N ALA A 105 -8.70 18.23 6.98
CA ALA A 105 -8.36 19.65 7.06
C ALA A 105 -7.27 20.00 8.11
N ASP A 106 -7.06 19.13 9.10
CA ASP A 106 -6.04 19.30 10.14
C ASP A 106 -4.69 18.64 9.78
N GLY A 107 -4.57 18.05 8.57
CA GLY A 107 -3.38 17.36 8.12
C GLY A 107 -3.26 15.90 8.58
N TRP A 108 -4.31 15.34 9.19
CA TRP A 108 -4.31 13.98 9.71
C TRP A 108 -4.77 12.97 8.66
N ILE A 109 -4.02 11.86 8.56
CA ILE A 109 -4.38 10.68 7.76
C ILE A 109 -4.54 9.49 8.72
N PRO A 110 -5.64 8.72 8.66
CA PRO A 110 -5.77 7.52 9.48
C PRO A 110 -4.63 6.52 9.23
N ARG A 111 -4.02 6.02 10.31
CA ARG A 111 -2.88 5.09 10.24
C ARG A 111 -3.21 3.75 9.56
N GLU A 112 -4.48 3.37 9.59
CA GLU A 112 -5.02 2.10 9.09
C GLU A 112 -6.34 2.39 8.39
N GLN A 113 -6.50 1.89 7.16
CA GLN A 113 -7.59 2.27 6.26
C GLN A 113 -8.58 1.12 6.12
N ILE A 114 -9.67 1.20 6.89
CA ILE A 114 -10.73 0.17 6.92
C ILE A 114 -11.94 0.71 6.15
N LEU A 115 -11.86 0.64 4.82
CA LEU A 115 -12.86 1.21 3.90
C LEU A 115 -13.93 0.18 3.52
N GLY A 116 -15.15 0.37 4.02
CA GLY A 116 -16.30 -0.48 3.68
C GLY A 116 -16.41 -1.78 4.49
N ASP A 117 -17.48 -2.53 4.25
CA ASP A 117 -17.82 -3.72 5.06
C ASP A 117 -16.87 -4.90 4.85
N GLU A 118 -16.35 -5.06 3.64
CA GLU A 118 -15.38 -6.12 3.33
C GLU A 118 -14.09 -5.95 4.15
N ALA A 119 -13.58 -4.72 4.24
CA ALA A 119 -12.39 -4.41 5.04
C ALA A 119 -12.66 -4.56 6.55
N ARG A 120 -13.89 -4.30 7.01
CA ARG A 120 -14.29 -4.47 8.42
C ARG A 120 -14.44 -5.93 8.85
N ALA A 121 -14.75 -6.83 7.92
CA ALA A 121 -14.91 -8.25 8.20
C ALA A 121 -13.58 -9.00 8.38
N ARG A 122 -12.44 -8.28 8.44
CA ARG A 122 -11.09 -8.81 8.47
C ARG A 122 -10.27 -8.28 9.62
#